data_AF-A0AAJ7SIN0-F1
#
_entry.id   AF-A0AAJ7SIN0-F1
#
_cell.length_a   1.000
_cell.length_b   1.000
_cell.length_c   1.000
_cell.angle_alpha   90.00
_cell.angle_beta   90.00
_cell.angle_gamma   90.00
#
_symmetry.space_group_name_H-M   'P 1'
#
loop_
_entity.id
_entity.type
_entity.pdbx_description
1 polymer ?
#
loop_
_entity_poly.entity_id
_entity_poly.type
_entity_poly.pdbx_seq_one_letter_code
_entity_poly.pdbx_strand_id
1 'polypeptide(L)'
;MLPLGHVNVVSVREAKAEPWPCRSLPWSCGRTEVVVYVTERVPGGGARRVHASTLCTALEQPSVRPMLDQQLSVTLLAPRVALSQAQMQQHLRTPPAGIDPIIWEQAKIGNPDREKLIPVPMVGFKELHQRLKSQEEMTKLHQSRLEIIGEDILELKKLQTSTLAKSQQYKRKQLELSHRLLQVVTKQEVMRKSGCAIQSDEEQLRVTLESLQGDLNAPTQYKGRLNELMSQVRMQSHCGVARSDDKYSVEPGLLMEIKQHLRQQQEGLSHLISIIRDDMDDLKTIERGLSDASHTLSHTRKH
;
A
#
# COMPACT_ATOMS: atom_id res chain seq x y z
N MET A 1 -8.10 33.20 -35.14
CA MET A 1 -7.93 32.20 -36.22
C MET A 1 -6.79 31.29 -35.80
N LEU A 2 -7.16 30.13 -35.23
CA LEU A 2 -6.25 29.21 -34.55
C LEU A 2 -5.55 28.29 -35.57
N PRO A 3 -4.24 28.07 -35.45
CA PRO A 3 -3.50 27.21 -36.36
C PRO A 3 -3.66 25.72 -35.98
N LEU A 4 -3.64 24.92 -37.04
CA LEU A 4 -3.60 23.46 -37.14
C LEU A 4 -2.78 22.80 -36.01
N GLY A 5 -3.49 22.10 -35.12
CA GLY A 5 -2.89 21.20 -34.14
C GLY A 5 -2.45 19.90 -34.83
N HIS A 6 -1.15 19.74 -34.99
CA HIS A 6 -0.51 18.45 -35.24
C HIS A 6 -1.02 17.41 -34.25
N VAL A 7 -1.74 16.40 -34.74
CA VAL A 7 -2.01 15.18 -33.98
C VAL A 7 -0.70 14.42 -33.91
N ASN A 8 -0.01 14.58 -32.78
CA ASN A 8 1.15 13.78 -32.43
C ASN A 8 0.76 12.29 -32.52
N VAL A 9 1.39 11.58 -33.45
CA VAL A 9 1.49 10.13 -33.42
C VAL A 9 2.27 9.79 -32.15
N VAL A 10 1.53 9.51 -31.07
CA VAL A 10 2.13 8.98 -29.85
C VAL A 10 2.55 7.55 -30.17
N SER A 11 3.82 7.44 -30.54
CA SER A 11 4.64 6.24 -30.53
C SER A 11 4.15 5.23 -29.47
N VAL A 12 3.45 4.18 -29.90
CA VAL A 12 3.14 3.01 -29.08
C VAL A 12 4.46 2.25 -28.88
N ARG A 13 5.27 2.72 -27.95
CA ARG A 13 6.45 2.00 -27.45
C ARG A 13 5.98 1.05 -26.35
N GLU A 14 6.23 -0.23 -26.60
CA GLU A 14 5.96 -1.39 -25.72
C GLU A 14 4.49 -1.68 -25.41
N ALA A 15 3.81 -2.29 -26.38
CA ALA A 15 2.82 -3.30 -26.04
C ALA A 15 3.58 -4.50 -25.44
N LYS A 16 3.70 -4.55 -24.11
CA LYS A 16 4.18 -5.73 -23.41
C LYS A 16 3.09 -6.80 -23.51
N ALA A 17 3.08 -7.50 -24.64
CA ALA A 17 2.24 -8.67 -24.86
C ALA A 17 2.79 -9.79 -23.96
N GLU A 18 2.23 -9.96 -22.76
CA GLU A 18 2.44 -11.22 -22.03
C GLU A 18 1.69 -12.31 -22.83
N PRO A 19 2.41 -13.31 -23.38
CA PRO A 19 1.78 -14.33 -24.20
C PRO A 19 0.93 -15.23 -23.31
N TRP A 20 -0.38 -15.01 -23.35
CA TRP A 20 -1.34 -16.04 -22.94
C TRP A 20 -1.21 -17.22 -23.92
N PRO A 21 -1.38 -18.47 -23.48
CA PRO A 21 -1.03 -19.65 -24.28
C PRO A 21 -1.79 -19.63 -25.61
N CYS A 22 -1.03 -19.57 -26.72
CA CYS A 22 -1.55 -19.76 -28.06
C CYS A 22 -2.11 -21.18 -28.14
N ARG A 23 -3.44 -21.33 -28.17
CA ARG A 23 -4.05 -22.65 -28.40
C ARG A 23 -4.05 -22.94 -29.89
N SER A 24 -3.40 -24.02 -30.29
CA SER A 24 -3.68 -24.65 -31.59
C SER A 24 -5.09 -25.24 -31.52
N LEU A 25 -6.01 -24.76 -32.36
CA LEU A 25 -7.37 -25.29 -32.42
C LEU A 25 -7.33 -26.76 -32.90
N PRO A 26 -7.98 -27.70 -32.18
CA PRO A 26 -8.00 -29.10 -32.58
C PRO A 26 -9.06 -29.30 -33.66
N TRP A 27 -8.63 -29.28 -34.92
CA TRP A 27 -9.06 -30.11 -36.05
C TRP A 27 -8.82 -29.38 -37.38
N SER A 28 -7.86 -29.89 -38.15
CA SER A 28 -7.47 -29.55 -39.53
C SER A 28 -7.12 -28.08 -39.84
N CYS A 29 -5.87 -27.89 -40.32
CA CYS A 29 -5.33 -26.72 -41.03
C CYS A 29 -4.76 -25.57 -40.16
N GLY A 30 -3.41 -25.51 -40.08
CA GLY A 30 -2.54 -24.32 -40.13
C GLY A 30 -2.90 -22.99 -39.45
N ARG A 31 -3.89 -22.93 -38.56
CA ARG A 31 -4.39 -21.68 -37.95
C ARG A 31 -4.01 -21.60 -36.47
N THR A 32 -3.58 -20.42 -36.05
CA THR A 32 -3.13 -20.14 -34.68
C THR A 32 -4.03 -19.08 -34.05
N GLU A 33 -4.49 -19.32 -32.83
CA GLU A 33 -5.18 -18.30 -32.04
C GLU A 33 -4.18 -17.52 -31.20
N VAL A 34 -4.19 -16.19 -31.31
CA VAL A 34 -3.37 -15.28 -30.50
C VAL A 34 -4.31 -14.35 -29.73
N VAL A 35 -4.17 -14.33 -28.40
CA VAL A 35 -4.95 -13.45 -27.53
C VAL A 35 -4.05 -12.31 -27.06
N VAL A 36 -4.42 -11.07 -27.40
CA VAL A 36 -3.68 -9.86 -27.03
C VAL A 36 -4.51 -8.92 -26.19
N TYR A 37 -3.85 -8.11 -25.37
CA TYR A 37 -4.44 -6.97 -24.71
C TYR A 37 -3.51 -5.77 -24.80
N VAL A 38 -4.09 -4.57 -24.77
CA VAL A 38 -3.35 -3.31 -24.85
C VAL A 38 -3.52 -2.55 -23.55
N THR A 39 -2.41 -2.07 -23.00
CA THR A 39 -2.38 -1.16 -21.85
C THR A 39 -1.93 0.22 -22.32
N GLU A 40 -2.73 1.23 -22.04
CA GLU A 40 -2.46 2.63 -22.33
C GLU A 40 -1.94 3.34 -21.07
N ARG A 41 -0.88 4.14 -21.21
CA ARG A 41 -0.39 4.98 -20.10
C ARG A 41 -1.21 6.26 -20.04
N VAL A 42 -1.77 6.54 -18.88
CA VAL A 42 -2.58 7.74 -18.61
C VAL A 42 -1.64 8.86 -18.14
N PRO A 43 -1.85 10.13 -18.56
CA PRO A 43 -1.13 11.26 -17.98
C PRO A 43 -1.40 11.31 -16.46
N GLY A 44 -0.37 10.98 -15.67
CA GLY A 44 -0.49 10.68 -14.24
C GLY A 44 0.29 9.43 -13.80
N GLY A 45 0.87 8.67 -14.74
CA GLY A 45 1.76 7.54 -14.46
C GLY A 45 1.04 6.20 -14.26
N GLY A 46 -0.31 6.20 -14.24
CA GLY A 46 -1.11 4.97 -14.25
C GLY A 46 -1.14 4.29 -15.62
N ALA A 47 -1.29 2.97 -15.64
CA ALA A 47 -1.59 2.21 -16.85
C ALA A 47 -3.03 1.69 -16.78
N ARG A 48 -3.82 1.89 -17.84
CA ARG A 48 -5.17 1.34 -17.97
C ARG A 48 -5.22 0.32 -19.09
N ARG A 49 -5.91 -0.79 -18.88
CA ARG A 49 -6.18 -1.76 -19.96
C ARG A 49 -7.30 -1.22 -20.84
N VAL A 50 -7.08 -1.19 -22.15
CA VAL A 50 -8.10 -0.80 -23.13
C VAL A 50 -9.16 -1.90 -23.20
N HIS A 51 -10.43 -1.50 -23.23
CA HIS A 51 -11.55 -2.43 -23.31
C HIS A 51 -11.51 -3.23 -24.63
N ALA A 52 -11.75 -4.55 -24.57
CA ALA A 52 -11.53 -5.45 -25.71
C ALA A 52 -12.43 -5.11 -26.91
N SER A 53 -13.68 -4.70 -26.70
CA SER A 53 -14.56 -4.26 -27.80
C SER A 53 -14.03 -3.02 -28.51
N THR A 54 -13.57 -2.02 -27.74
CA THR A 54 -13.02 -0.77 -28.27
C THR A 54 -11.76 -1.02 -29.08
N LEU A 55 -10.89 -1.91 -28.58
CA LEU A 55 -9.69 -2.34 -29.30
C LEU A 55 -10.04 -3.08 -30.60
N CYS A 56 -11.02 -3.98 -30.56
CA CYS A 56 -11.47 -4.73 -31.73
C CYS A 56 -12.01 -3.79 -32.82
N THR A 57 -12.89 -2.87 -32.45
CA THR A 57 -13.43 -1.85 -33.36
C THR A 57 -12.33 -0.96 -33.95
N ALA A 58 -11.32 -0.60 -33.15
CA ALA A 58 -10.18 0.18 -33.63
C ALA A 58 -9.33 -0.60 -34.66
N LEU A 59 -9.13 -1.89 -34.45
CA LEU A 59 -8.39 -2.77 -35.37
C LEU A 59 -9.19 -3.12 -36.63
N GLU A 60 -10.52 -3.07 -36.56
CA GLU A 60 -11.44 -3.25 -37.71
C GLU A 60 -11.59 -2.01 -38.58
N GLN A 61 -10.99 -0.88 -38.21
CA GLN A 61 -11.04 0.33 -39.03
C GLN A 61 -10.45 0.08 -40.43
N PRO A 62 -11.00 0.71 -41.48
CA PRO A 62 -10.59 0.48 -42.86
C PRO A 62 -9.13 0.86 -43.14
N SER A 63 -8.52 1.69 -42.30
CA SER A 63 -7.10 2.05 -42.36
C SER A 63 -6.17 0.97 -41.80
N VAL A 64 -6.65 0.11 -40.90
CA VAL A 64 -5.82 -0.86 -40.14
C VAL A 64 -6.09 -2.30 -40.59
N ARG A 65 -7.36 -2.66 -40.82
CA ARG A 65 -7.78 -4.02 -41.18
C ARG A 65 -7.03 -4.63 -42.38
N PRO A 66 -6.81 -3.90 -43.51
CA PRO A 66 -6.08 -4.45 -44.65
C PRO A 66 -4.62 -4.77 -44.34
N MET A 67 -3.98 -4.00 -43.46
CA MET A 67 -2.61 -4.24 -43.03
C MET A 67 -2.51 -5.54 -42.22
N LEU A 68 -3.47 -5.80 -41.33
CA LEU A 68 -3.55 -7.04 -40.55
C LEU A 68 -3.79 -8.26 -41.44
N ASP A 69 -4.59 -8.13 -42.50
CA ASP A 69 -4.83 -9.21 -43.47
C ASP A 69 -3.57 -9.52 -44.29
N GLN A 70 -2.98 -8.49 -44.91
CA GLN A 70 -1.91 -8.69 -45.89
C GLN A 70 -0.56 -9.01 -45.25
N GLN A 71 -0.25 -8.44 -44.08
CA GLN A 71 1.06 -8.60 -43.46
C GLN A 71 1.08 -9.68 -42.38
N LEU A 72 -0.02 -9.87 -41.66
CA LEU A 72 -0.09 -10.78 -40.50
C LEU A 72 -1.05 -11.96 -40.73
N SER A 73 -1.72 -12.04 -41.89
CA SER A 73 -2.66 -13.13 -42.24
C SER A 73 -3.79 -13.33 -41.21
N VAL A 74 -4.25 -12.25 -40.56
CA VAL A 74 -5.29 -12.31 -39.54
C VAL A 74 -6.64 -12.62 -40.18
N THR A 75 -7.08 -13.87 -40.08
CA THR A 75 -8.33 -14.32 -40.72
C THR A 75 -9.58 -13.89 -39.94
N LEU A 76 -9.49 -13.86 -38.61
CA LEU A 76 -10.61 -13.55 -37.72
C LEU A 76 -10.12 -12.68 -36.57
N LEU A 77 -10.82 -11.57 -36.34
CA LEU A 77 -10.67 -10.73 -35.16
C LEU A 77 -11.96 -10.85 -34.35
N ALA A 78 -11.85 -11.08 -33.04
CA ALA A 78 -13.01 -11.16 -32.16
C ALA A 78 -12.68 -10.59 -30.77
N PRO A 79 -13.56 -9.77 -30.18
CA PRO A 79 -13.32 -9.24 -28.84
C PRO A 79 -13.59 -10.34 -27.81
N ARG A 80 -12.59 -10.66 -26.98
CA ARG A 80 -12.79 -11.53 -25.80
C ARG A 80 -13.30 -10.71 -24.62
N VAL A 81 -14.62 -10.60 -24.52
CA VAL A 81 -15.33 -9.93 -23.42
C VAL A 81 -16.08 -10.98 -22.60
N ALA A 82 -16.31 -10.70 -21.32
CA ALA A 82 -17.26 -11.49 -20.53
C ALA A 82 -18.64 -11.49 -21.22
N LEU A 83 -19.36 -12.61 -21.13
CA LEU A 83 -20.72 -12.70 -21.63
C LEU A 83 -21.58 -11.62 -20.98
N SER A 84 -22.36 -10.88 -21.78
CA SER A 84 -23.33 -9.94 -21.22
C SER A 84 -24.38 -10.70 -20.39
N GLN A 85 -25.07 -10.02 -19.48
CA GLN A 85 -26.10 -10.66 -18.65
C GLN A 85 -27.18 -11.33 -19.52
N ALA A 86 -27.55 -10.73 -20.65
CA ALA A 86 -28.49 -11.32 -21.61
C ALA A 86 -27.92 -12.56 -22.33
N GLN A 87 -26.65 -12.52 -22.74
CA GLN A 87 -25.97 -13.68 -23.35
C GLN A 87 -25.81 -14.83 -22.34
N MET A 88 -25.47 -14.51 -21.09
CA MET A 88 -25.34 -15.48 -20.01
C MET A 88 -26.71 -16.13 -19.70
N GLN A 89 -27.77 -15.34 -19.59
CA GLN A 89 -29.13 -15.87 -19.44
C GLN A 89 -29.54 -16.77 -20.61
N GLN A 90 -29.18 -16.39 -21.84
CA GLN A 90 -29.43 -17.21 -23.02
C GLN A 90 -28.66 -18.52 -23.00
N HIS A 91 -27.37 -18.49 -22.63
CA HIS A 91 -26.55 -19.69 -22.48
C HIS A 91 -27.07 -20.64 -21.40
N LEU A 92 -27.65 -20.12 -20.32
CA LEU A 92 -28.18 -20.93 -19.22
C LEU A 92 -29.59 -21.50 -19.48
N ARG A 93 -30.33 -20.96 -20.46
CA ARG A 93 -31.68 -21.40 -20.82
C ARG A 93 -31.72 -22.74 -21.52
N THR A 94 -30.74 -23.02 -22.39
CA THR A 94 -30.72 -24.25 -23.18
C THR A 94 -29.72 -25.23 -22.56
N PRO A 95 -30.15 -26.42 -22.11
CA PRO A 95 -29.22 -27.41 -21.60
C PRO A 95 -28.27 -27.88 -22.72
N PRO A 96 -26.98 -28.13 -22.43
CA PRO A 96 -26.06 -28.69 -23.39
C PRO A 96 -26.52 -30.05 -23.94
N ALA A 97 -26.11 -30.38 -25.16
CA ALA A 97 -26.51 -31.61 -25.83
C ALA A 97 -26.15 -32.86 -25.00
N GLY A 98 -27.11 -33.76 -24.81
CA GLY A 98 -26.92 -35.02 -24.06
C GLY A 98 -27.12 -34.92 -22.55
N ILE A 99 -27.60 -33.78 -22.03
CA ILE A 99 -27.84 -33.56 -20.60
C ILE A 99 -29.33 -33.42 -20.33
N ASP A 100 -29.79 -34.13 -19.31
CA ASP A 100 -31.17 -34.02 -18.84
C ASP A 100 -31.47 -32.59 -18.37
N PRO A 101 -32.53 -31.93 -18.89
CA PRO A 101 -32.96 -30.61 -18.44
C PRO A 101 -33.12 -30.50 -16.91
N ILE A 102 -33.54 -31.56 -16.22
CA ILE A 102 -33.75 -31.55 -14.77
C ILE A 102 -32.40 -31.42 -14.03
N ILE A 103 -31.38 -32.17 -14.46
CA ILE A 103 -30.05 -32.14 -13.87
C ILE A 103 -29.38 -30.78 -14.14
N TRP A 104 -29.61 -30.20 -15.32
CA TRP A 104 -29.10 -28.87 -15.67
C TRP A 104 -29.69 -27.77 -14.78
N GLU A 105 -31.00 -27.80 -14.53
CA GLU A 105 -31.65 -26.86 -13.59
C GLU A 105 -31.15 -27.02 -12.16
N GLN A 106 -30.95 -28.27 -11.70
CA GLN A 106 -30.36 -28.52 -10.38
C GLN A 106 -28.93 -27.97 -10.28
N ALA A 107 -28.10 -28.12 -11.32
CA ALA A 107 -26.75 -27.58 -11.35
C ALA A 107 -26.72 -26.03 -11.31
N LYS A 108 -27.69 -25.37 -11.95
CA LYS A 108 -27.87 -23.92 -11.86
C LYS A 108 -28.24 -23.49 -10.44
N ILE A 109 -29.16 -24.22 -9.79
CA ILE A 109 -29.62 -23.90 -8.44
C ILE A 109 -28.47 -24.10 -7.44
N GLY A 110 -27.74 -25.22 -7.56
CA GLY A 110 -26.62 -25.61 -6.71
C GLY A 110 -25.30 -24.87 -6.98
N ASN A 111 -25.30 -23.87 -7.85
CA ASN A 111 -24.12 -23.05 -8.10
C ASN A 111 -23.79 -22.16 -6.87
N PRO A 112 -22.59 -22.27 -6.27
CA PRO A 112 -22.22 -21.52 -5.07
C PRO A 112 -22.01 -20.02 -5.32
N ASP A 113 -21.68 -19.60 -6.55
CA ASP A 113 -21.50 -18.19 -6.93
C ASP A 113 -22.07 -17.95 -8.33
N ARG A 114 -23.29 -17.43 -8.39
CA ARG A 114 -24.04 -17.21 -9.65
C ARG A 114 -23.55 -16.01 -10.45
N GLU A 115 -22.74 -15.13 -9.86
CA GLU A 115 -22.19 -13.97 -10.55
C GLU A 115 -20.89 -14.29 -11.29
N LYS A 116 -20.08 -15.20 -10.72
CA LYS A 116 -18.75 -15.52 -11.26
C LYS A 116 -18.64 -16.90 -11.89
N LEU A 117 -19.54 -17.82 -11.57
CA LEU A 117 -19.49 -19.20 -12.03
C LEU A 117 -20.73 -19.54 -12.86
N ILE A 118 -20.53 -20.43 -13.82
CA ILE A 118 -21.60 -21.05 -14.60
C ILE A 118 -21.45 -22.57 -14.51
N PRO A 119 -22.55 -23.34 -14.49
CA PRO A 119 -22.46 -24.79 -14.58
C PRO A 119 -21.86 -25.16 -15.94
N VAL A 120 -20.83 -26.00 -15.91
CA VAL A 120 -20.21 -26.58 -17.10
C VAL A 120 -20.28 -28.09 -16.94
N PRO A 121 -20.87 -28.82 -17.89
CA PRO A 121 -20.97 -30.26 -17.77
C PRO A 121 -19.61 -30.92 -17.93
N MET A 122 -19.42 -32.01 -17.21
CA MET A 122 -18.23 -32.85 -17.30
C MET A 122 -18.65 -34.28 -17.58
N VAL A 123 -18.41 -34.75 -18.81
CA VAL A 123 -18.81 -36.07 -19.30
C VAL A 123 -17.57 -36.96 -19.46
N GLY A 124 -17.48 -37.98 -18.61
CA GLY A 124 -16.43 -39.01 -18.66
C GLY A 124 -15.06 -38.58 -18.10
N PHE A 125 -14.14 -39.55 -18.04
CA PHE A 125 -12.83 -39.36 -17.41
C PHE A 125 -11.89 -38.40 -18.16
N LYS A 126 -12.09 -38.25 -19.48
CA LYS A 126 -11.27 -37.35 -20.30
C LYS A 126 -11.43 -35.89 -19.87
N GLU A 127 -12.65 -35.45 -19.62
CA GLU A 127 -12.92 -34.07 -19.19
C GLU A 127 -12.48 -33.83 -17.75
N LEU A 128 -12.63 -34.83 -16.87
CA LEU A 128 -12.11 -34.76 -15.52
C LEU A 128 -10.57 -34.60 -15.49
N HIS A 129 -9.86 -35.38 -16.31
CA HIS A 129 -8.40 -35.26 -16.47
C HIS A 129 -8.00 -33.89 -17.03
N GLN A 130 -8.76 -33.36 -18.00
CA GLN A 130 -8.52 -32.01 -18.52
C GLN A 130 -8.71 -30.93 -17.45
N ARG A 131 -9.72 -31.07 -16.58
CA ARG A 131 -9.92 -30.17 -15.44
C ARG A 131 -8.76 -30.25 -14.46
N LEU A 132 -8.28 -31.45 -14.14
CA LEU A 132 -7.13 -31.63 -13.24
C LEU A 132 -5.88 -30.93 -13.80
N LYS A 133 -5.57 -31.12 -15.09
CA LYS A 133 -4.46 -30.41 -15.75
C LYS A 133 -4.61 -28.89 -15.68
N SER A 134 -5.82 -28.39 -15.92
CA SER A 134 -6.09 -26.94 -15.84
C SER A 134 -5.90 -26.40 -14.41
N GLN A 135 -6.27 -27.19 -13.40
CA GLN A 135 -6.05 -26.84 -11.99
C GLN A 135 -4.56 -26.85 -11.62
N GLU A 136 -3.79 -27.81 -12.11
CA GLU A 136 -2.33 -27.84 -11.91
C GLU A 136 -1.65 -26.62 -12.54
N GLU A 137 -2.03 -26.26 -13.76
CA GLU A 137 -1.52 -25.06 -14.45
C GLU A 137 -1.84 -23.78 -13.67
N MET A 138 -3.10 -23.61 -13.24
CA MET A 138 -3.52 -22.45 -12.44
C MET A 138 -2.81 -22.40 -11.08
N THR A 139 -2.60 -23.55 -10.43
CA THR A 139 -1.89 -23.63 -9.14
C THR A 139 -0.43 -23.19 -9.30
N LYS A 140 0.24 -23.63 -10.37
CA LYS A 140 1.61 -23.19 -10.70
C LYS A 140 1.68 -21.69 -10.94
N LEU A 141 0.69 -21.13 -11.64
CA LEU A 141 0.62 -19.68 -11.87
C LEU A 141 0.42 -18.91 -10.55
N HIS A 142 -0.47 -19.38 -9.67
CA HIS A 142 -0.69 -18.77 -8.36
C HIS A 142 0.57 -18.85 -7.49
N GLN A 143 1.26 -19.98 -7.49
CA GLN A 143 2.52 -20.16 -6.76
C GLN A 143 3.59 -19.17 -7.23
N SER A 144 3.79 -19.04 -8.54
CA SER A 144 4.72 -18.05 -9.11
C SER A 144 4.36 -16.61 -8.74
N ARG A 145 3.06 -16.27 -8.71
CA ARG A 145 2.62 -14.93 -8.27
C ARG A 145 2.88 -14.70 -6.79
N LEU A 146 2.68 -15.70 -5.94
CA LEU A 146 2.99 -15.61 -4.51
C LEU A 146 4.49 -15.44 -4.26
N GLU A 147 5.34 -16.09 -5.06
CA GLU A 147 6.79 -15.92 -5.00
C GLU A 147 7.22 -14.49 -5.32
N ILE A 148 6.68 -13.90 -6.40
CA ILE A 148 6.95 -12.50 -6.77
C ILE A 148 6.53 -11.55 -5.64
N ILE A 149 5.31 -11.72 -5.11
CA ILE A 149 4.82 -10.90 -3.99
C ILE A 149 5.71 -11.09 -2.76
N GLY A 150 6.16 -12.31 -2.50
CA GLY A 150 7.10 -12.62 -1.42
C GLY A 150 8.43 -11.87 -1.57
N GLU A 151 8.99 -11.85 -2.78
CA GLU A 151 10.21 -11.12 -3.10
C GLU A 151 10.05 -9.60 -2.92
N ASP A 152 8.94 -9.03 -3.41
CA ASP A 152 8.61 -7.61 -3.23
C ASP A 152 8.50 -7.23 -1.75
N ILE A 153 7.88 -8.09 -0.92
CA ILE A 153 7.79 -7.89 0.53
C ILE A 153 9.19 -7.90 1.18
N LEU A 154 10.08 -8.79 0.74
CA LEU A 154 11.45 -8.85 1.26
C LEU A 154 12.26 -7.61 0.88
N GLU A 155 12.11 -7.14 -0.36
CA GLU A 155 12.74 -5.89 -0.81
C GLU A 155 12.23 -4.70 0.01
N LEU A 156 10.91 -4.59 0.20
CA LEU A 156 10.29 -3.51 0.96
C LEU A 156 10.78 -3.51 2.42
N LYS A 157 10.92 -4.68 3.05
CA LYS A 157 11.50 -4.82 4.39
C LYS A 157 12.95 -4.34 4.45
N LYS A 158 13.78 -4.67 3.45
CA LYS A 158 15.17 -4.19 3.35
C LYS A 158 15.22 -2.66 3.22
N LEU A 159 14.35 -2.09 2.38
CA LEU A 159 14.23 -0.64 2.22
C LEU A 159 13.77 0.04 3.52
N GLN A 160 12.85 -0.57 4.27
CA GLN A 160 12.39 -0.07 5.55
C GLN A 160 13.54 0.06 6.56
N THR A 161 14.39 -0.97 6.69
CA THR A 161 15.55 -0.92 7.61
C THR A 161 16.52 0.20 7.24
N SER A 162 16.84 0.34 5.95
CA SER A 162 17.68 1.45 5.44
C SER A 162 17.05 2.82 5.73
N THR A 163 15.75 2.96 5.52
CA THR A 163 15.00 4.21 5.77
C THR A 163 15.00 4.58 7.25
N LEU A 164 14.86 3.59 8.15
CA LEU A 164 14.93 3.80 9.59
C LEU A 164 16.33 4.28 10.01
N ALA A 165 17.39 3.69 9.47
CA ALA A 165 18.76 4.14 9.72
C ALA A 165 19.00 5.58 9.23
N LYS A 166 18.53 5.92 8.02
CA LYS A 166 18.58 7.30 7.49
C LYS A 166 17.79 8.27 8.35
N SER A 167 16.60 7.89 8.83
CA SER A 167 15.79 8.70 9.74
C SER A 167 16.55 9.03 11.03
N GLN A 168 17.22 8.05 11.63
CA GLN A 168 18.06 8.27 12.81
C GLN A 168 19.26 9.18 12.50
N GLN A 169 19.91 9.02 11.35
CA GLN A 169 21.00 9.89 10.90
C GLN A 169 20.52 11.34 10.75
N TYR A 170 19.36 11.55 10.12
CA TYR A 170 18.79 12.89 9.96
C TYR A 170 18.39 13.53 11.29
N LYS A 171 17.84 12.76 12.25
CA LYS A 171 17.58 13.26 13.60
C LYS A 171 18.86 13.73 14.30
N ARG A 172 19.95 12.97 14.20
CA ARG A 172 21.27 13.38 14.74
C ARG A 172 21.79 14.64 14.05
N LYS A 173 21.66 14.72 12.72
CA LYS A 173 22.11 15.88 11.95
C LYS A 173 21.31 17.13 12.28
N GLN A 174 20.00 16.99 12.47
CA GLN A 174 19.13 18.08 12.90
C GLN A 174 19.54 18.61 14.27
N LEU A 175 19.86 17.73 15.23
CA LEU A 175 20.35 18.15 16.55
C LEU A 175 21.69 18.89 16.45
N GLU A 176 22.64 18.37 15.66
CA GLU A 176 23.94 19.02 15.40
C GLU A 176 23.75 20.42 14.78
N LEU A 177 22.91 20.53 13.75
CA LEU A 177 22.65 21.79 13.06
C LEU A 177 21.89 22.78 13.96
N SER A 178 20.94 22.32 14.76
CA SER A 178 20.23 23.15 15.74
C SER A 178 21.20 23.75 16.76
N HIS A 179 22.13 22.95 17.29
CA HIS A 179 23.18 23.43 18.19
C HIS A 179 24.12 24.42 17.50
N ARG A 180 24.54 24.15 16.25
CA ARG A 180 25.37 25.09 15.47
C ARG A 180 24.65 26.40 15.19
N LEU A 181 23.37 26.34 14.85
CA LEU A 181 22.53 27.52 14.65
C LEU A 181 22.47 28.35 15.94
N LEU A 182 22.20 27.71 17.08
CA LEU A 182 22.21 28.39 18.38
C LEU A 182 23.55 29.08 18.64
N GLN A 183 24.68 28.42 18.42
CA GLN A 183 26.02 29.02 18.58
C GLN A 183 26.24 30.25 17.69
N VAL A 184 25.80 30.19 16.43
CA VAL A 184 25.92 31.33 15.49
C VAL A 184 25.04 32.49 15.95
N VAL A 185 23.78 32.21 16.30
CA VAL A 185 22.84 33.22 16.81
C VAL A 185 23.37 33.87 18.07
N THR A 186 23.87 33.09 19.04
CA THR A 186 24.47 33.63 20.27
C THR A 186 25.66 34.53 19.96
N LYS A 187 26.58 34.11 19.09
CA LYS A 187 27.74 34.94 18.70
C LYS A 187 27.32 36.23 18.00
N GLN A 188 26.33 36.15 17.10
CA GLN A 188 25.80 37.30 16.39
C GLN A 188 25.13 38.29 17.34
N GLU A 189 24.33 37.81 18.29
CA GLU A 189 23.68 38.66 19.29
C GLU A 189 24.70 39.36 20.19
N VAL A 190 25.72 38.63 20.68
CA VAL A 190 26.81 39.22 21.47
C VAL A 190 27.55 40.30 20.68
N MET A 191 27.90 40.04 19.41
CA MET A 191 28.57 41.04 18.56
C MET A 191 27.69 42.26 18.30
N ARG A 192 26.40 42.05 18.01
CA ARG A 192 25.43 43.11 17.72
C ARG A 192 25.17 44.02 18.94
N LYS A 193 25.15 43.45 20.13
CA LYS A 193 24.83 44.14 21.39
C LYS A 193 26.05 44.57 22.18
N SER A 194 27.26 44.30 21.67
CA SER A 194 28.51 44.73 22.30
C SER A 194 28.53 46.26 22.46
N GLY A 195 28.66 46.73 23.71
CA GLY A 195 28.67 48.17 24.04
C GLY A 195 27.28 48.77 24.29
N CYS A 196 26.19 47.99 24.18
CA CYS A 196 24.88 48.39 24.68
C CYS A 196 24.76 48.09 26.19
N ALA A 197 23.91 48.82 26.89
CA ALA A 197 23.52 48.46 28.26
C ALA A 197 22.66 47.19 28.26
N ILE A 198 22.80 46.37 29.31
CA ILE A 198 22.04 45.14 29.51
C ILE A 198 20.54 45.48 29.53
N GLN A 199 19.77 44.77 28.71
CA GLN A 199 18.32 44.99 28.59
C GLN A 199 17.57 44.16 29.64
N SER A 200 16.34 44.59 29.98
CA SER A 200 15.47 43.85 30.92
C SER A 200 15.25 42.39 30.50
N ASP A 201 15.05 42.14 29.20
CA ASP A 201 14.82 40.78 28.68
C ASP A 201 16.07 39.89 28.80
N GLU A 202 17.26 40.47 28.70
CA GLU A 202 18.53 39.76 28.86
C GLU A 202 18.75 39.37 30.33
N GLU A 203 18.42 40.26 31.26
CA GLU A 203 18.48 39.96 32.69
C GLU A 203 17.48 38.86 33.07
N GLN A 204 16.26 38.89 32.52
CA GLN A 204 15.30 37.80 32.70
C GLN A 204 15.84 36.47 32.18
N LEU A 205 16.42 36.46 30.98
CA LEU A 205 17.04 35.26 30.42
C LEU A 205 18.19 34.76 31.31
N ARG A 206 19.04 35.65 31.81
CA ARG A 206 20.15 35.33 32.71
C ARG A 206 19.65 34.64 33.99
N VAL A 207 18.64 35.20 34.65
CA VAL A 207 18.04 34.61 35.85
C VAL A 207 17.48 33.21 35.58
N THR A 208 16.79 33.01 34.45
CA THR A 208 16.27 31.69 34.09
C THR A 208 17.38 30.65 33.86
N LEU A 209 18.48 31.05 33.20
CA LEU A 209 19.62 30.17 32.94
C LEU A 209 20.41 29.85 34.22
N GLU A 210 20.59 30.82 35.11
CA GLU A 210 21.23 30.61 36.42
C GLU A 210 20.41 29.64 37.29
N SER A 211 19.09 29.78 37.29
CA SER A 211 18.16 28.87 37.98
C SER A 211 18.30 27.43 37.44
N LEU A 212 18.21 27.26 36.12
CA LEU A 212 18.37 25.95 35.47
C LEU A 212 19.74 25.31 35.74
N GLN A 213 20.80 26.12 35.73
CA GLN A 213 22.15 25.66 36.04
C GLN A 213 22.29 25.24 37.52
N GLY A 214 21.62 25.95 38.43
CA GLY A 214 21.52 25.60 39.85
C GLY A 214 20.84 24.23 40.05
N ASP A 215 19.70 24.02 39.40
CA ASP A 215 18.96 22.75 39.45
C ASP A 215 19.79 21.57 38.91
N LEU A 216 20.49 21.76 37.79
CA LEU A 216 21.35 20.74 37.18
C LEU A 216 22.56 20.38 38.05
N ASN A 217 23.11 21.35 38.79
CA ASN A 217 24.28 21.17 39.65
C ASN A 217 23.93 20.76 41.09
N ALA A 218 22.66 20.76 41.47
CA ALA A 218 22.22 20.32 42.79
C ALA A 218 22.70 18.87 43.05
N PRO A 219 23.55 18.63 44.07
CA PRO A 219 24.30 17.39 44.23
C PRO A 219 23.44 16.13 44.41
N THR A 220 22.21 16.28 44.92
CA THR A 220 21.29 15.16 45.21
C THR A 220 20.17 14.99 44.18
N GLN A 221 20.04 15.86 43.18
CA GLN A 221 18.94 15.79 42.22
C GLN A 221 19.29 14.87 41.04
N TYR A 222 20.00 15.39 40.04
CA TYR A 222 20.20 14.67 38.79
C TYR A 222 21.42 13.75 38.85
N LYS A 223 22.62 14.29 39.13
CA LYS A 223 23.87 13.51 39.13
C LYS A 223 23.88 12.41 40.20
N GLY A 224 23.39 12.71 41.40
CA GLY A 224 23.25 11.73 42.50
C GLY A 224 22.35 10.56 42.13
N ARG A 225 21.12 10.83 41.66
CA ARG A 225 20.17 9.79 41.23
C ARG A 225 20.67 8.99 40.02
N LEU A 226 21.35 9.63 39.07
CA LEU A 226 21.93 8.93 37.91
C LEU A 226 23.01 7.95 38.34
N ASN A 227 23.88 8.35 39.27
CA ASN A 227 24.91 7.48 39.82
C ASN A 227 24.32 6.33 40.65
N GLU A 228 23.29 6.60 41.43
CA GLU A 228 22.55 5.57 42.16
C GLU A 228 21.92 4.55 41.20
N LEU A 229 21.21 5.02 40.17
CA LEU A 229 20.58 4.15 39.16
C LEU A 229 21.63 3.33 38.40
N MET A 230 22.75 3.95 38.00
CA MET A 230 23.85 3.24 37.36
C MET A 230 24.47 2.18 38.28
N SER A 231 24.58 2.48 39.58
CA SER A 231 25.04 1.52 40.58
C SER A 231 24.07 0.35 40.72
N GLN A 232 22.76 0.62 40.81
CA GLN A 232 21.71 -0.40 40.87
C GLN A 232 21.72 -1.31 39.63
N VAL A 233 21.84 -0.75 38.42
CA VAL A 233 21.92 -1.52 37.17
C VAL A 233 23.16 -2.42 37.16
N ARG A 234 24.32 -1.91 37.60
CA ARG A 234 25.54 -2.73 37.70
C ARG A 234 25.40 -3.85 38.73
N MET A 235 24.78 -3.59 39.87
CA MET A 235 24.55 -4.60 40.90
C MET A 235 23.55 -5.67 40.43
N GLN A 236 22.48 -5.27 39.74
CA GLN A 236 21.50 -6.19 39.17
C GLN A 236 22.09 -7.04 38.05
N SER A 237 22.97 -6.50 37.20
CA SER A 237 23.61 -7.30 36.15
C SER A 237 24.52 -8.39 36.70
N HIS A 238 25.20 -8.16 37.83
CA HIS A 238 26.02 -9.17 38.49
C HIS A 238 25.20 -10.24 39.23
N CYS A 239 24.06 -9.87 39.82
CA CYS A 239 23.15 -10.83 40.48
C CYS A 239 22.20 -11.56 39.51
N GLY A 240 21.87 -10.97 38.35
CA GLY A 240 20.93 -11.51 37.37
C GLY A 240 21.48 -12.70 36.59
N VAL A 241 22.78 -12.71 36.30
CA VAL A 241 23.46 -13.83 35.60
C VAL A 241 23.57 -15.07 36.50
N ALA A 242 23.60 -14.91 37.83
CA ALA A 242 23.65 -16.03 38.78
C ALA A 242 22.29 -16.73 38.99
N ARG A 243 21.19 -16.18 38.46
CA ARG A 243 19.82 -16.68 38.64
C ARG A 243 19.20 -17.32 37.40
N SER A 244 19.93 -17.42 36.29
CA SER A 244 19.47 -18.12 35.08
C SER A 244 19.61 -19.64 35.23
N ASP A 245 18.97 -20.20 36.25
CA ASP A 245 18.65 -21.62 36.30
C ASP A 245 17.23 -21.71 35.69
N ASP A 246 17.15 -21.80 34.36
CA ASP A 246 15.90 -21.83 33.58
C ASP A 246 15.07 -23.07 33.98
N LYS A 247 14.30 -22.93 35.07
CA LYS A 247 13.42 -23.98 35.62
C LYS A 247 12.04 -24.04 34.97
N TYR A 248 11.75 -23.15 34.02
CA TYR A 248 10.44 -23.07 33.39
C TYR A 248 10.56 -23.05 31.86
N SER A 249 10.26 -24.19 31.24
CA SER A 249 10.03 -24.25 29.79
C SER A 249 8.59 -23.86 29.51
N VAL A 250 8.38 -22.72 28.86
CA VAL A 250 7.05 -22.32 28.40
C VAL A 250 6.68 -23.15 27.16
N GLU A 251 5.46 -23.70 27.13
CA GLU A 251 4.98 -24.46 25.99
C GLU A 251 4.88 -23.58 24.73
N PRO A 252 5.41 -24.02 23.57
CA PRO A 252 5.39 -23.23 22.33
C PRO A 252 3.99 -22.85 21.84
N GLY A 253 2.98 -23.68 22.10
CA GLY A 253 1.58 -23.40 21.72
C GLY A 253 0.99 -22.20 22.46
N LEU A 254 1.17 -22.16 23.79
CA LEU A 254 0.73 -21.04 24.63
C LEU A 254 1.42 -19.73 24.24
N LEU A 255 2.70 -19.79 23.83
CA LEU A 255 3.42 -18.61 23.32
C LEU A 255 2.81 -18.04 22.04
N MET A 256 2.32 -18.90 21.13
CA MET A 256 1.61 -18.42 19.93
C MET A 256 0.29 -17.75 20.30
N GLU A 257 -0.48 -18.33 21.22
CA GLU A 257 -1.75 -17.75 21.66
C GLU A 257 -1.54 -16.38 22.32
N ILE A 258 -0.55 -16.28 23.22
CA ILE A 258 -0.16 -15.01 23.84
C ILE A 258 0.24 -13.99 22.77
N LYS A 259 1.07 -14.39 21.80
CA LYS A 259 1.49 -13.51 20.70
C LYS A 259 0.29 -13.03 19.88
N GLN A 260 -0.67 -13.91 19.60
CA GLN A 260 -1.87 -13.57 18.85
C GLN A 260 -2.76 -12.61 19.65
N HIS A 261 -2.94 -12.85 20.94
CA HIS A 261 -3.72 -11.96 21.81
C HIS A 261 -3.06 -10.57 21.92
N LEU A 262 -1.74 -10.51 22.11
CA LEU A 262 -1.00 -9.25 22.13
C LEU A 262 -1.10 -8.49 20.81
N ARG A 263 -1.12 -9.19 19.67
CA ARG A 263 -1.35 -8.55 18.37
C ARG A 263 -2.73 -7.90 18.29
N GLN A 264 -3.78 -8.61 18.74
CA GLN A 264 -5.14 -8.07 18.76
C GLN A 264 -5.24 -6.84 19.68
N GLN A 265 -4.62 -6.90 20.86
CA GLN A 265 -4.55 -5.76 21.77
C GLN A 265 -3.80 -4.58 21.14
N GLN A 266 -2.67 -4.82 20.47
CA GLN A 266 -1.91 -3.77 19.80
C GLN A 266 -2.72 -3.09 18.68
N GLU A 267 -3.49 -3.86 17.92
CA GLU A 267 -4.38 -3.34 16.88
C GLU A 267 -5.52 -2.51 17.48
N GLY A 268 -6.18 -3.01 18.53
CA GLY A 268 -7.21 -2.28 19.25
C GLY A 268 -6.71 -0.97 19.86
N LEU A 269 -5.53 -0.99 20.48
CA LEU A 269 -4.89 0.23 21.00
C LEU A 269 -4.52 1.21 19.88
N SER A 270 -4.03 0.72 18.75
CA SER A 270 -3.70 1.59 17.60
C SER A 270 -4.95 2.27 17.05
N HIS A 271 -6.07 1.54 16.98
CA HIS A 271 -7.35 2.10 16.56
C HIS A 271 -7.87 3.15 17.55
N LEU A 272 -7.82 2.87 18.85
CA LEU A 272 -8.21 3.82 19.89
C LEU A 272 -7.36 5.10 19.84
N ILE A 273 -6.05 4.98 19.62
CA ILE A 273 -5.16 6.14 19.45
C ILE A 273 -5.55 6.96 18.22
N SER A 274 -5.98 6.32 17.13
CA SER A 274 -6.46 7.02 15.93
C SER A 274 -7.72 7.83 16.26
N ILE A 275 -8.72 7.20 16.88
CA ILE A 275 -9.97 7.86 17.27
C ILE A 275 -9.68 9.07 18.15
N ILE A 276 -8.84 8.90 19.18
CA ILE A 276 -8.48 10.00 20.08
C ILE A 276 -7.80 11.14 19.33
N ARG A 277 -6.94 10.84 18.35
CA ARG A 277 -6.29 11.89 17.54
C ARG A 277 -7.30 12.64 16.67
N ASP A 278 -8.20 11.91 16.03
CA ASP A 278 -9.24 12.48 15.19
C ASP A 278 -10.17 13.36 16.05
N ASP A 279 -10.61 12.86 17.20
CA ASP A 279 -11.42 13.60 18.18
C ASP A 279 -10.68 14.86 18.69
N MET A 280 -9.37 14.77 18.94
CA MET A 280 -8.57 15.93 19.35
C MET A 280 -8.48 17.00 18.24
N ASP A 281 -8.39 16.59 16.98
CA ASP A 281 -8.35 17.52 15.86
C ASP A 281 -9.72 18.14 15.57
N ASP A 282 -10.81 17.39 15.79
CA ASP A 282 -12.18 17.90 15.77
C ASP A 282 -12.39 18.93 16.89
N LEU A 283 -11.95 18.64 18.12
CA LEU A 283 -12.03 19.59 19.23
C LEU A 283 -11.26 20.88 18.95
N LYS A 284 -10.06 20.82 18.36
CA LYS A 284 -9.32 22.03 17.93
C LYS A 284 -10.05 22.82 16.85
N THR A 285 -10.85 22.15 16.02
CA THR A 285 -11.64 22.79 14.98
C THR A 285 -12.84 23.50 15.59
N ILE A 286 -13.51 22.86 16.55
CA ILE A 286 -14.60 23.47 17.34
C ILE A 286 -14.07 24.66 18.15
N GLU A 287 -12.94 24.53 18.83
CA GLU A 287 -12.32 25.61 19.62
C GLU A 287 -12.00 26.84 18.74
N ARG A 288 -11.46 26.63 17.54
CA ARG A 288 -11.24 27.70 16.57
C ARG A 288 -12.55 28.33 16.12
N GLY A 289 -13.55 27.54 15.76
CA GLY A 289 -14.86 28.05 15.36
C GLY A 289 -15.57 28.86 16.46
N LEU A 290 -15.46 28.43 17.72
CA LEU A 290 -15.99 29.16 18.88
C LEU A 290 -15.23 30.46 19.15
N SER A 291 -13.90 30.46 19.00
CA SER A 291 -13.07 31.66 19.12
C SER A 291 -13.46 32.70 18.05
N ASP A 292 -13.63 32.26 16.79
CA ASP A 292 -14.04 33.11 15.67
C ASP A 292 -15.48 33.65 15.85
N ALA A 293 -16.40 32.82 16.36
CA ALA A 293 -17.76 33.25 16.70
C ALA A 293 -17.79 34.28 17.86
N SER A 294 -16.92 34.13 18.86
CA SER A 294 -16.77 35.11 19.95
C SER A 294 -16.23 36.46 19.44
N HIS A 295 -15.24 36.42 18.53
CA HIS A 295 -14.70 37.64 17.92
C HIS A 295 -15.75 38.38 17.06
N THR A 296 -16.55 37.66 16.28
CA THR A 296 -17.63 38.27 15.47
C THR A 296 -18.76 38.86 16.32
N LEU A 297 -19.18 38.18 17.39
CA LEU A 297 -20.18 38.69 18.34
C LEU A 297 -19.70 39.94 19.10
N SER A 298 -18.39 40.04 19.39
CA SER A 298 -17.79 41.22 20.02
C SER A 298 -17.75 42.45 19.10
N HIS A 299 -17.72 42.25 17.78
CA HIS A 299 -17.78 43.32 16.78
C HIS A 299 -19.22 43.82 16.58
N THR A 300 -20.21 42.93 16.56
CA THR A 300 -21.62 43.31 16.42
C THR A 300 -22.21 44.02 17.64
N ARG A 301 -21.58 43.92 18.82
CA ARG A 301 -22.05 44.57 20.06
C ARG A 301 -21.48 45.98 20.27
N LYS A 302 -20.59 46.45 19.38
CA LYS A 302 -19.94 47.77 19.44
C LYS A 302 -20.53 48.79 18.45
N HIS A 303 -21.62 48.45 17.77
CA HIS A 303 -22.45 49.34 16.95
C HIS A 303 -23.87 49.38 17.53
#